data_AF-A0A1G8L1G9-F1
#
_entry.id   AF-A0A1G8L1G9-F1
#
_cell.length_a   1.000
_cell.length_b   1.000
_cell.length_c   1.000
_cell.angle_alpha   90.00
_cell.angle_beta   90.00
_cell.angle_gamma   90.00
#
_symmetry.space_group_name_H-M   'P 1'
#
loop_
_entity.id
_entity.type
_entity.pdbx_description
1 polymer ?
#
loop_
_entity_poly.entity_id
_entity_poly.type
_entity_poly.pdbx_seq_one_letter_code
_entity_poly.pdbx_strand_id
1 'polypeptide(L)' 'MKENSQGYFLTAGMMTWFRNHYLNGKQDKQNPMVSPMNNKDFSGIPPTFYCHS' A
#
# COMPACT_ATOMS: atom_id res chain seq x y z
N MET A 1 5.44 -11.50 -2.87
CA MET A 1 6.20 -10.27 -3.22
C MET A 1 7.67 -10.61 -3.46
N LYS A 2 7.96 -11.37 -4.52
CA LYS A 2 9.36 -11.74 -4.85
C LYS A 2 9.69 -11.43 -6.31
N GLU A 3 8.74 -11.62 -7.20
CA GLU A 3 8.89 -11.44 -8.65
C GLU A 3 9.42 -10.04 -9.02
N ASN A 4 8.81 -8.95 -8.54
CA ASN A 4 9.24 -7.58 -8.84
C ASN A 4 10.08 -6.94 -7.71
N SER A 5 10.72 -7.76 -6.87
CA SER A 5 11.35 -7.24 -5.64
C SER A 5 12.71 -6.56 -5.86
N GLN A 6 13.38 -6.86 -6.97
CA GLN A 6 14.73 -6.40 -7.32
C GLN A 6 14.79 -6.06 -8.82
N GLY A 7 15.71 -5.18 -9.23
CA GLY A 7 15.97 -4.88 -10.65
C GLY A 7 14.99 -3.91 -11.31
N TYR A 8 13.86 -3.59 -10.68
CA TYR A 8 12.92 -2.55 -11.12
C TYR A 8 13.09 -1.27 -10.31
N PHE A 9 12.63 -0.13 -10.86
CA PHE A 9 12.72 1.20 -10.21
C PHE A 9 12.24 1.20 -8.76
N LEU A 10 11.18 0.43 -8.46
CA LEU A 10 10.65 0.26 -7.11
C LEU A 10 11.02 -1.12 -6.55
N THR A 11 12.05 -1.17 -5.70
CA THR A 11 12.49 -2.41 -5.03
C THR A 11 11.74 -2.66 -3.71
N ALA A 12 11.77 -3.90 -3.24
CA ALA A 12 11.19 -4.25 -1.93
C ALA A 12 11.89 -3.53 -0.76
N GLY A 13 13.19 -3.26 -0.88
CA GLY A 13 13.95 -2.49 0.09
C GLY A 13 13.47 -1.04 0.17
N MET A 14 13.26 -0.40 -0.99
CA MET A 14 12.72 0.96 -1.06
C MET A 14 11.30 1.05 -0.50
N MET A 15 10.43 0.09 -0.82
CA MET A 15 9.09 0.01 -0.23
C MET A 15 9.13 -0.09 1.29
N THR A 16 10.10 -0.81 1.85
CA THR A 16 10.29 -0.91 3.31
C THR A 16 10.78 0.40 3.90
N TRP A 17 11.71 1.09 3.23
CA TRP A 17 12.22 2.39 3.66
C TRP A 17 11.11 3.45 3.69
N PHE A 18 10.33 3.59 2.60
CA PHE A 18 9.20 4.51 2.56
C PHE A 18 8.21 4.21 3.69
N ARG A 19 7.83 2.95 3.86
CA ARG A 19 6.90 2.54 4.91
C ARG A 19 7.39 2.92 6.31
N ASN A 20 8.68 2.79 6.60
CA ASN A 20 9.23 3.11 7.92
C ASN A 20 9.33 4.62 8.18
N HIS A 21 9.34 5.45 7.13
CA HIS A 21 9.32 6.90 7.26
C HIS A 21 7.90 7.46 7.44
N TYR A 22 6.88 6.81 6.88
CA TYR A 22 5.50 7.27 6.92
C TYR A 22 4.66 6.69 8.06
N LEU A 23 5.03 5.51 8.60
CA LEU A 23 4.26 4.86 9.66
C LEU A 23 4.93 5.05 11.02
N ASN A 24 4.12 5.38 12.04
CA ASN A 24 4.60 5.50 13.42
C ASN A 24 4.77 4.14 14.10
N GLY A 25 4.23 3.06 13.50
CA GLY A 25 4.39 1.71 14.02
C GLY A 25 3.66 0.63 13.22
N LYS A 26 3.72 -0.61 13.72
CA LYS A 26 3.05 -1.75 13.07
C LYS A 26 1.52 -1.65 13.12
N GLN A 27 0.96 -0.94 14.10
CA GLN A 27 -0.47 -0.77 14.29
C GLN A 27 -1.10 0.04 13.13
N ASP A 28 -0.38 1.05 12.63
CA ASP A 28 -0.82 1.89 11.51
C ASP A 28 -1.04 1.09 10.22
N LYS A 29 -0.37 -0.06 10.06
CA LYS A 29 -0.56 -0.91 8.87
C LYS A 29 -1.99 -1.41 8.72
N GLN A 30 -2.69 -1.59 9.84
CA GLN A 30 -4.08 -2.05 9.85
C GLN A 30 -5.09 -0.90 9.80
N ASN A 31 -4.63 0.35 9.95
CA ASN A 31 -5.50 1.52 9.88
C ASN A 31 -6.05 1.67 8.45
N PRO A 32 -7.38 1.70 8.23
CA PRO A 32 -7.98 1.93 6.92
C PRO A 32 -7.55 3.24 6.25
N MET A 33 -7.11 4.24 7.02
CA MET A 33 -6.56 5.49 6.47
C MET A 33 -5.18 5.31 5.80
N VAL A 34 -4.42 4.30 6.23
CA VAL A 34 -3.11 3.94 5.67
C VAL A 34 -3.25 2.87 4.60
N SER A 35 -4.14 1.90 4.84
CA SER A 35 -4.41 0.76 3.97
C SER A 35 -5.91 0.71 3.66
N PRO A 36 -6.42 1.49 2.68
CA PRO A 36 -7.85 1.56 2.36
C PRO A 36 -8.50 0.22 2.05
N MET A 37 -7.72 -0.77 1.60
CA MET A 37 -8.17 -2.15 1.39
C MET A 37 -8.67 -2.85 2.66
N ASN A 38 -8.30 -2.36 3.85
CA ASN A 38 -8.77 -2.87 5.14
C ASN A 38 -10.11 -2.24 5.56
N ASN A 39 -10.70 -1.36 4.75
CA ASN A 39 -12.02 -0.82 5.04
C ASN A 39 -13.08 -1.94 4.97
N LYS A 40 -14.07 -1.87 5.86
CA LYS A 40 -15.11 -2.91 5.98
C LYS A 40 -16.21 -2.78 4.93
N ASP A 41 -16.39 -1.57 4.40
CA ASP A 41 -17.41 -1.28 3.42
C ASP A 41 -16.85 -0.33 2.35
N PHE A 42 -17.21 -0.63 1.10
CA PHE A 42 -16.87 0.14 -0.10
C PHE A 42 -18.15 0.58 -0.84
N SER A 43 -19.33 0.40 -0.23
CA SER A 43 -20.59 0.87 -0.80
C SER A 43 -20.61 2.40 -0.91
N GLY A 44 -21.20 2.91 -2.00
CA GLY A 44 -21.34 4.36 -2.22
C GLY A 44 -20.09 5.11 -2.67
N ILE A 45 -18.96 4.43 -2.94
CA ILE A 45 -17.79 5.10 -3.54
C ILE A 45 -18.06 5.44 -5.02
N PRO A 46 -17.53 6.58 -5.50
CA PRO A 46 -17.70 6.96 -6.90
C PRO A 46 -17.06 5.93 -7.86
N PRO A 47 -17.62 5.73 -9.07
CA PRO A 47 -16.98 4.90 -10.10
C PRO A 47 -15.54 5.35 -10.35
N THR A 48 -14.60 4.41 -10.34
CA THR A 48 -13.16 4.70 -10.42
C THR A 48 -12.50 3.83 -11.48
N PHE A 49 -11.49 4.38 -12.17
CA PHE A 49 -10.64 3.62 -13.10
C PHE A 49 -9.36 3.15 -12.41
N TYR A 50 -9.00 1.89 -12.61
CA TYR A 50 -7.77 1.28 -12.09
C TYR A 50 -6.92 0.78 -13.26
N CYS A 51 -5.64 1.16 -13.28
CA CYS A 51 -4.66 0.70 -14.26
C CYS A 51 -3.44 0.15 -13.51
N HIS A 52 -2.98 -1.04 -13.88
CA HIS A 52 -1.80 -1.69 -13.30
C HIS A 52 -0.72 -1.82 -14.37
N SER A 53 0.51 -1.47 -13.99
CA SER A 53 1.71 -1.57 -14.83
C SER A 53 2.39 -2.93 -14.70
#